data_AF-A0A1C3JCX7-F1
#
_entry.id   AF-A0A1C3JCX7-F1
#
_cell.length_a   1.000
_cell.length_b   1.000
_cell.length_c   1.000
_cell.angle_alpha   90.00
_cell.angle_beta   90.00
_cell.angle_gamma   90.00
#
_symmetry.space_group_name_H-M   'P 1'
#
loop_
_entity.id
_entity.type
_entity.pdbx_description
1 polymer ?
#
loop_
_entity_poly.entity_id
_entity_poly.type
_entity_poly.pdbx_seq_one_letter_code
_entity_poly.pdbx_strand_id
1 'polypeptide(L)' 'MADKPSAKELSDDELVIINNILVKEIVSLKAKIDEVAPEDVESKSLGQTSLKGLLAMYKEHQNEISQRGLGK' A
#
# COMPACT_ATOMS: atom_id res chain seq x y z
N MET A 1 -16.81 11.65 -6.53
CA MET A 1 -15.65 10.96 -5.94
C MET A 1 -16.13 9.56 -5.61
N ALA A 2 -15.60 8.51 -6.23
CA ALA A 2 -15.93 7.16 -5.80
C ALA A 2 -15.15 6.91 -4.52
N ASP A 3 -15.85 6.77 -3.39
CA ASP A 3 -15.25 6.33 -2.14
C ASP A 3 -14.55 4.99 -2.40
N LYS A 4 -13.24 4.93 -2.14
CA LYS A 4 -12.53 3.66 -2.16
C LYS A 4 -13.14 2.80 -1.04
N PRO A 5 -13.55 1.55 -1.32
CA PRO A 5 -14.07 0.67 -0.28
C PRO A 5 -13.01 0.53 0.82
N SER A 6 -13.43 0.72 2.06
CA SER A 6 -12.58 0.52 3.24
C SER A 6 -12.23 -0.96 3.40
N ALA A 7 -11.15 -1.27 4.13
CA ALA A 7 -10.73 -2.67 4.31
C ALA A 7 -11.85 -3.57 4.89
N LYS A 8 -12.74 -2.97 5.70
CA LYS A 8 -13.88 -3.66 6.33
C LYS A 8 -14.96 -4.09 5.35
N GLU A 9 -15.10 -3.38 4.24
CA GLU A 9 -16.15 -3.62 3.24
C GLU A 9 -15.74 -4.68 2.21
N LEU A 10 -14.47 -5.07 2.19
CA LEU A 10 -13.94 -6.10 1.31
C LEU A 10 -14.27 -7.50 1.83
N SER A 11 -14.52 -8.43 0.91
CA SER A 11 -14.53 -9.87 1.22
C SER A 11 -13.13 -10.36 1.59
N ASP A 12 -13.06 -11.54 2.21
CA ASP A 12 -11.79 -12.12 2.67
C ASP A 12 -10.80 -12.34 1.52
N ASP A 13 -11.28 -12.85 0.38
CA ASP A 13 -10.48 -13.05 -0.83
C ASP A 13 -9.97 -11.71 -1.40
N GLU A 14 -10.85 -10.71 -1.51
CA GLU A 14 -10.48 -9.37 -1.99
C GLU A 14 -9.44 -8.71 -1.08
N LEU A 15 -9.63 -8.86 0.24
CA LEU A 15 -8.75 -8.28 1.25
C LEU A 15 -7.34 -8.87 1.15
N VAL A 16 -7.21 -10.19 0.99
CA VAL A 16 -5.91 -10.87 0.81
C VAL A 16 -5.28 -10.49 -0.53
N ILE A 17 -6.06 -10.48 -1.62
CA ILE A 17 -5.57 -10.09 -2.96
C ILE A 17 -5.04 -8.66 -2.94
N ILE A 18 -5.82 -7.71 -2.43
CA ILE A 18 -5.44 -6.29 -2.37
C ILE A 18 -4.23 -6.11 -1.46
N ASN A 19 -4.18 -6.77 -0.31
CA ASN A 19 -3.02 -6.71 0.57
C ASN A 19 -1.74 -7.21 -0.11
N ASN A 20 -1.81 -8.29 -0.90
CA ASN A 20 -0.68 -8.79 -1.67
C ASN A 20 -0.26 -7.83 -2.80
N ILE A 21 -1.23 -7.18 -3.46
CA ILE A 21 -0.95 -6.13 -4.45
C ILE A 21 -0.25 -4.95 -3.78
N LEU A 22 -0.73 -4.48 -2.63
CA LEU A 22 -0.14 -3.38 -1.88
C LEU A 22 1.33 -3.65 -1.52
N VAL A 23 1.66 -4.87 -1.07
CA VAL A 23 3.05 -5.25 -0.79
C VAL A 23 3.93 -5.11 -2.04
N LYS A 24 3.48 -5.62 -3.20
CA LYS A 24 4.23 -5.55 -4.46
C LYS A 24 4.44 -4.09 -4.89
N GLU A 25 3.41 -3.27 -4.83
CA GLU A 25 3.48 -1.86 -5.20
C GLU A 25 4.39 -1.06 -4.25
N ILE A 26 4.35 -1.33 -2.94
CA ILE A 26 5.24 -0.70 -1.95
C ILE A 26 6.70 -1.01 -2.26
N VAL A 27 7.03 -2.28 -2.52
CA VAL A 27 8.40 -2.70 -2.83
C VAL A 27 8.87 -2.07 -4.14
N SER A 28 8.04 -2.13 -5.19
CA SER A 28 8.31 -1.55 -6.51
C SER A 28 8.54 -0.03 -6.43
N LEU A 29 7.66 0.70 -5.73
CA LEU A 29 7.77 2.14 -5.59
C LEU A 29 8.99 2.54 -4.76
N LYS A 30 9.29 1.80 -3.67
CA LYS A 30 10.49 2.07 -2.86
C LYS A 30 11.76 1.94 -3.70
N ALA A 31 11.88 0.87 -4.50
CA ALA A 31 13.02 0.67 -5.40
C ALA A 31 13.16 1.83 -6.40
N LYS A 32 12.05 2.25 -7.02
CA LYS A 32 12.05 3.39 -7.95
C LYS A 32 12.49 4.69 -7.28
N ILE A 33 12.03 4.98 -6.06
CA ILE A 33 12.45 6.17 -5.29
C ILE A 33 13.95 6.14 -4.99
N ASP A 34 14.49 4.96 -4.69
CA ASP A 34 15.92 4.78 -4.38
C ASP A 34 16.80 4.93 -5.65
N GLU A 35 16.23 4.70 -6.85
CA GLU A 35 16.87 4.92 -8.15
C GLU A 35 16.78 6.38 -8.67
N VAL A 36 15.93 7.22 -8.09
CA VAL A 36 15.81 8.65 -8.48
C VAL A 36 17.12 9.37 -8.17
N ALA A 37 17.62 10.12 -9.16
CA ALA A 37 18.83 10.92 -9.04
C ALA A 37 18.75 11.89 -7.84
N PRO A 38 19.83 12.06 -7.05
CA PRO A 38 19.80 12.89 -5.84
C PRO A 38 19.31 14.34 -6.04
N GLU A 39 19.54 14.91 -7.22
CA GLU A 39 19.15 16.25 -7.62
C GLU A 39 17.65 16.39 -7.92
N ASP A 40 16.94 15.29 -8.23
CA ASP A 40 15.49 15.30 -8.49
C ASP A 40 14.71 15.13 -7.18
N VAL A 41 14.79 16.18 -6.36
CA VAL A 41 14.18 16.25 -5.03
C VAL A 41 12.65 16.19 -5.10
N GLU A 42 12.05 16.77 -6.15
CA GLU A 42 10.60 16.82 -6.33
C GLU A 42 10.03 15.42 -6.59
N SER A 43 10.58 14.68 -7.56
CA SER A 43 10.16 13.31 -7.84
C SER A 43 10.33 12.41 -6.62
N LYS A 44 11.44 12.56 -5.88
CA LYS A 44 11.70 11.80 -4.66
C LYS A 44 10.67 12.10 -3.56
N SER A 45 10.31 13.37 -3.35
CA SER A 45 9.30 13.79 -2.38
C SER A 45 7.90 13.29 -2.73
N LEU A 46 7.50 13.39 -4.00
CA LEU A 46 6.23 12.86 -4.50
C LEU A 46 6.15 11.34 -4.34
N GLY A 47 7.24 10.63 -4.66
CA GLY A 47 7.36 9.20 -4.44
C GLY A 47 7.21 8.83 -2.97
N GLN A 48 7.91 9.52 -2.06
CA GLN A 48 7.81 9.29 -0.61
C GLN A 48 6.39 9.52 -0.08
N THR A 49 5.70 10.55 -0.58
CA THR A 49 4.31 10.83 -0.21
C THR A 49 3.38 9.69 -0.65
N SER A 50 3.54 9.23 -1.89
CA SER A 50 2.78 8.10 -2.43
C SER A 50 3.05 6.81 -1.65
N LEU A 51 4.31 6.54 -1.31
CA LEU A 51 4.74 5.39 -0.50
C LEU A 51 4.08 5.41 0.88
N LYS A 52 4.02 6.57 1.54
CA LYS A 52 3.34 6.74 2.83
C LYS A 52 1.85 6.40 2.73
N GLY A 53 1.19 6.82 1.65
CA GLY A 53 -0.21 6.48 1.37
C GLY A 53 -0.43 4.97 1.22
N LEU A 54 0.40 4.30 0.41
CA LEU A 54 0.33 2.85 0.23
C LEU A 54 0.59 2.09 1.53
N LEU A 55 1.55 2.52 2.34
CA LEU A 55 1.84 1.92 3.64
C LEU A 55 0.68 2.07 4.62
N ALA A 56 -0.04 3.20 4.59
CA ALA A 56 -1.23 3.39 5.41
C ALA A 56 -2.34 2.41 5.02
N MET A 57 -2.61 2.28 3.71
CA MET A 57 -3.58 1.30 3.20
C MET A 57 -3.19 -0.14 3.56
N TYR A 58 -1.91 -0.50 3.39
CA TYR A 58 -1.40 -1.82 3.76
C TYR A 58 -1.61 -2.12 5.24
N LYS A 59 -1.31 -1.17 6.13
CA LYS A 59 -1.53 -1.35 7.58
C LYS A 59 -3.00 -1.54 7.92
N GLU A 60 -3.89 -0.80 7.27
CA GLU A 60 -5.34 -0.96 7.45
C GLU A 60 -5.79 -2.37 7.03
N HIS A 61 -5.36 -2.83 5.86
CA HIS A 61 -5.72 -4.15 5.34
C HIS A 61 -5.11 -5.28 6.16
N GLN A 62 -3.85 -5.17 6.59
CA GLN A 62 -3.21 -6.15 7.47
C GLN A 62 -3.90 -6.24 8.84
N ASN A 63 -4.32 -5.11 9.39
CA ASN A 63 -5.06 -5.11 10.64
C ASN A 63 -6.39 -5.86 10.47
N GLU A 64 -7.12 -5.61 9.38
CA GLU A 64 -8.36 -6.34 9.09
C GLU A 64 -8.12 -7.84 8.87
N ILE A 65 -7.10 -8.23 8.09
CA ILE A 65 -6.69 -9.64 7.89
C ILE A 65 -6.41 -10.32 9.23
N SER A 66 -5.69 -9.62 10.12
CA SER A 66 -5.35 -10.13 11.44
C SER A 66 -6.58 -10.31 12.32
N GLN A 67 -7.52 -9.35 12.28
CA GLN A 67 -8.78 -9.41 13.02
C GLN A 67 -9.68 -10.56 12.54
N ARG A 68 -9.69 -10.85 11.24
CA ARG A 68 -10.44 -11.96 10.65
C ARG A 68 -9.74 -13.33 10.75
N GLY A 69 -8.49 -13.35 11.19
CA GLY A 69 -7.71 -14.59 11.34
C GLY A 69 -7.23 -15.20 10.02
N LEU A 70 -7.11 -14.39 8.96
CA LEU A 70 -6.72 -14.82 7.60
C LEU A 70 -5.19 -14.90 7.41
N GLY A 71 -4.41 -14.54 8.43
CA GLY A 71 -2.94 -14.48 8.40
C GLY A 71 -2.21 -15.77 8.77
N LYS A 72 -2.85 -16.95 8.63
CA LYS A 72 -2.27 -18.26 8.96
C LYS A 72 -2.21 -19.19 7.77
#